data_AF-A0A9Q3UYH7-F1
#
_entry.id   AF-A0A9Q3UYH7-F1
#
_cell.length_a   1.000
_cell.length_b   1.000
_cell.length_c   1.000
_cell.angle_alpha   90.00
_cell.angle_beta   90.00
_cell.angle_gamma   90.00
#
_symmetry.space_group_name_H-M   'P 1'
#
loop_
_entity.id
_entity.type
_entity.pdbx_description
1 polymer ?
#
loop_
_entity_poly.entity_id
_entity_poly.type
_entity_poly.pdbx_seq_one_letter_code
_entity_poly.pdbx_strand_id
1 'polypeptide(L)'
;MKSQNKYRKFQLQQKNIEVLEKENTRFKRVYSEYENMSAELWKLENSNGDPVPDDFINAMVMQATYLEEEIEDWLIQFNKKNADIQN
;
A
#
# COMPACT_ATOMS: atom_id res chain seq x y z
N MET A 1 1.97 -24.56 -0.36
CA MET A 1 1.07 -23.51 0.16
C MET A 1 1.08 -22.38 -0.85
N LYS A 2 -0.08 -21.90 -1.31
CA LYS A 2 -0.14 -20.63 -2.06
C LYS A 2 0.21 -19.55 -1.04
N SER A 3 1.40 -18.97 -1.12
CA SER A 3 1.79 -17.84 -0.27
C SER A 3 0.75 -16.74 -0.46
N GLN A 4 0.15 -16.28 0.64
CA GLN A 4 -0.72 -15.12 0.61
C GLN A 4 0.12 -13.92 0.14
N ASN A 5 -0.40 -13.11 -0.78
CA ASN A 5 0.33 -11.95 -1.28
C ASN A 5 0.62 -10.99 -0.11
N LYS A 6 1.90 -10.95 0.31
CA LYS A 6 2.38 -10.18 1.47
C LYS A 6 2.22 -8.67 1.28
N TYR A 7 2.03 -8.21 0.04
CA TYR A 7 1.85 -6.80 -0.33
C TYR A 7 0.37 -6.37 -0.40
N ARG A 8 -0.54 -7.09 0.27
CA ARG A 8 -1.98 -6.73 0.37
C ARG A 8 -2.35 -6.24 1.77
N LYS A 9 -1.53 -5.35 2.32
CA LYS A 9 -1.60 -4.91 3.73
C LYS A 9 -2.94 -4.28 4.10
N PHE A 10 -3.49 -3.44 3.22
CA PHE A 10 -4.66 -2.60 3.53
C PHE A 10 -6.01 -3.21 3.16
N GLN A 11 -6.08 -4.50 2.84
CA GLN A 11 -7.31 -5.13 2.35
C GLN A 11 -8.52 -4.97 3.29
N LEU A 12 -8.28 -4.94 4.61
CA LEU A 12 -9.34 -4.76 5.61
C LEU A 12 -9.82 -3.31 5.75
N GLN A 13 -9.07 -2.34 5.23
CA GLN A 13 -9.32 -0.90 5.35
C GLN A 13 -9.85 -0.29 4.05
N GLN A 14 -10.20 -1.11 3.04
CA GLN A 14 -10.59 -0.64 1.71
C GLN A 14 -11.71 0.41 1.73
N LYS A 15 -12.71 0.25 2.61
CA LYS A 15 -13.80 1.23 2.73
C LYS A 15 -13.31 2.61 3.16
N ASN A 16 -12.34 2.68 4.06
CA ASN A 16 -11.77 3.94 4.54
C ASN A 16 -10.87 4.56 3.47
N ILE A 17 -10.11 3.71 2.76
CA ILE A 17 -9.29 4.12 1.61
C ILE A 17 -10.18 4.76 0.53
N GLU A 18 -11.27 4.11 0.13
CA GLU A 18 -12.18 4.63 -0.90
C GLU A 18 -12.77 6.02 -0.55
N VAL A 19 -12.99 6.29 0.74
CA VAL A 19 -13.42 7.61 1.21
C VAL A 19 -12.27 8.61 1.10
N LEU A 20 -11.09 8.26 1.62
CA LEU A 20 -9.90 9.10 1.54
C LEU A 20 -9.49 9.44 0.11
N GLU A 21 -9.59 8.49 -0.83
CA GLU A 21 -9.30 8.73 -2.25
C GLU A 21 -10.25 9.74 -2.90
N LYS A 22 -11.51 9.78 -2.46
CA LYS A 22 -12.51 10.75 -2.95
C LYS A 22 -12.28 12.14 -2.38
N GLU A 23 -11.83 12.22 -1.12
CA GLU A 23 -11.68 13.48 -0.38
C GLU A 23 -10.28 14.10 -0.52
N ASN A 24 -9.26 13.30 -0.86
CA ASN A 24 -7.87 13.72 -0.87
C ASN A 24 -7.11 13.18 -2.10
N THR A 25 -6.87 14.05 -3.07
CA THR A 25 -6.14 13.70 -4.30
C THR A 25 -4.69 13.27 -4.05
N ARG A 26 -4.03 13.81 -3.01
CA ARG A 26 -2.66 13.39 -2.65
C ARG A 26 -2.67 11.95 -2.11
N PHE A 27 -3.62 11.64 -1.22
CA PHE A 27 -3.81 10.29 -0.71
C PHE A 27 -4.02 9.30 -1.87
N LYS A 28 -4.95 9.62 -2.78
CA LYS A 28 -5.23 8.79 -3.96
C LYS A 28 -3.97 8.47 -4.76
N ARG A 29 -3.14 9.48 -5.02
CA ARG A 29 -1.89 9.29 -5.76
C ARG A 29 -0.94 8.34 -5.04
N VAL A 30 -0.69 8.57 -3.75
CA VAL A 30 0.22 7.73 -2.94
C VAL A 30 -0.30 6.29 -2.84
N TYR A 31 -1.61 6.11 -2.61
CA TYR A 31 -2.21 4.77 -2.56
C TYR A 31 -2.10 4.04 -3.91
N SER A 32 -2.35 4.74 -5.02
CA SER A 32 -2.18 4.16 -6.37
C SER A 32 -0.72 3.79 -6.66
N GLU A 33 0.24 4.62 -6.24
CA GLU A 33 1.68 4.33 -6.38
C GLU A 33 2.05 3.08 -5.55
N TYR A 34 1.54 2.95 -4.32
CA TYR A 34 1.71 1.76 -3.49
C TYR A 34 1.14 0.50 -4.14
N GLU A 35 -0.10 0.55 -4.65
CA GLU A 35 -0.73 -0.63 -5.28
C GLU A 35 0.04 -1.10 -6.50
N ASN A 36 0.48 -0.17 -7.35
CA ASN A 36 1.29 -0.49 -8.53
C ASN A 36 2.60 -1.16 -8.13
N MET A 37 3.31 -0.61 -7.15
CA MET A 37 4.59 -1.14 -6.69
C MET A 37 4.44 -2.51 -6.02
N SER A 38 3.40 -2.69 -5.22
CA SER A 38 3.04 -3.95 -4.56
C SER A 38 2.70 -5.04 -5.57
N ALA A 39 1.98 -4.70 -6.64
CA ALA A 39 1.67 -5.61 -7.73
C ALA A 39 2.93 -6.00 -8.53
N GLU A 40 3.82 -5.05 -8.78
CA GLU A 40 5.07 -5.29 -9.49
C GLU A 40 6.04 -6.16 -8.66
N LEU A 41 6.23 -5.85 -7.38
CA LEU A 41 7.02 -6.68 -6.46
C LEU A 41 6.51 -8.11 -6.41
N TRP A 42 5.20 -8.29 -6.28
CA TRP A 42 4.60 -9.63 -6.33
C TRP A 42 4.89 -10.35 -7.65
N LYS A 43 4.82 -9.63 -8.78
CA LYS A 43 5.12 -10.20 -10.10
C LYS A 43 6.59 -10.58 -10.19
N LEU A 44 7.52 -9.73 -9.77
CA LEU A 44 8.96 -9.98 -9.80
C LEU A 44 9.32 -11.23 -8.99
N GLU A 45 8.75 -11.39 -7.79
CA GLU A 45 9.03 -12.54 -6.92
C GLU A 45 8.44 -13.87 -7.42
N ASN A 46 7.41 -13.83 -8.27
CA ASN A 46 6.66 -15.03 -8.69
C ASN A 46 6.74 -15.32 -10.20
N SER A 47 7.39 -14.47 -10.98
CA SER A 47 7.52 -14.67 -12.42
C SER A 47 8.79 -15.44 -12.78
N ASN A 48 8.71 -16.28 -13.82
CA ASN A 48 9.88 -16.94 -14.41
C ASN A 48 10.62 -16.03 -15.40
N GLY A 49 10.54 -14.71 -15.20
CA GLY A 49 11.14 -13.71 -16.09
C GLY A 49 12.64 -13.58 -15.93
N ASP A 50 13.21 -12.53 -16.54
CA ASP A 50 14.63 -12.25 -16.42
C ASP A 50 15.02 -11.99 -14.96
N PRO A 51 16.18 -12.52 -14.50
CA PRO A 51 16.65 -12.30 -13.15
C PRO A 51 16.92 -10.81 -12.92
N VAL A 52 16.32 -10.26 -11.87
CA VAL A 52 16.52 -8.89 -11.42
C VAL A 52 17.46 -8.89 -10.22
N PRO A 53 18.41 -7.94 -10.11
CA PRO A 53 19.31 -7.88 -8.96
C PRO A 53 18.59 -7.71 -7.63
N ASP A 54 19.06 -8.38 -6.60
CA ASP A 54 18.47 -8.32 -5.24
C ASP A 54 18.43 -6.89 -4.70
N ASP A 55 19.46 -6.07 -4.96
CA ASP A 55 19.51 -4.67 -4.52
C ASP A 55 18.37 -3.83 -5.11
N PHE A 56 17.94 -4.14 -6.34
CA PHE A 56 16.79 -3.47 -6.95
C PHE A 56 15.50 -3.89 -6.26
N ILE A 57 15.31 -5.19 -5.98
CA ILE A 57 14.16 -5.69 -5.23
C ILE A 57 14.12 -5.06 -3.83
N ASN A 58 15.26 -4.98 -3.14
CA ASN A 58 15.37 -4.35 -1.83
C ASN A 58 15.01 -2.86 -1.88
N ALA A 59 15.45 -2.13 -2.90
CA ALA A 59 15.08 -0.74 -3.08
C ALA A 59 13.58 -0.55 -3.33
N MET A 60 12.97 -1.42 -4.15
CA MET A 60 11.52 -1.41 -4.37
C MET A 60 10.74 -1.74 -3.10
N VAL A 61 11.17 -2.75 -2.34
CA VAL A 61 10.56 -3.08 -1.04
C VAL A 61 10.65 -1.90 -0.09
N MET A 62 11.81 -1.26 0.02
CA MET A 62 11.99 -0.07 0.86
C MET A 62 11.06 1.06 0.43
N GLN A 63 10.93 1.32 -0.87
CA GLN A 63 10.02 2.35 -1.39
C GLN A 63 8.56 2.02 -1.10
N ALA A 64 8.15 0.75 -1.24
CA ALA A 64 6.81 0.31 -0.89
C ALA A 64 6.53 0.52 0.61
N THR A 65 7.50 0.19 1.49
CA THR A 65 7.38 0.42 2.93
C THR A 65 7.16 1.89 3.28
N TYR A 66 7.86 2.83 2.65
CA TYR A 66 7.62 4.26 2.90
C TYR A 66 6.23 4.71 2.48
N LEU A 67 5.71 4.18 1.36
CA LEU A 67 4.34 4.47 0.96
C LEU A 67 3.33 3.84 1.95
N GLU A 68 3.62 2.63 2.45
CA GLU A 68 2.80 2.00 3.48
C GLU A 68 2.72 2.84 4.76
N GLU A 69 3.85 3.36 5.23
CA GLU A 69 3.91 4.22 6.42
C GLU A 69 3.08 5.50 6.23
N GLU A 70 3.17 6.17 5.07
CA GLU A 70 2.37 7.37 4.77
C GLU A 70 0.86 7.05 4.72
N ILE A 71 0.48 5.90 4.15
CA ILE A 71 -0.91 5.43 4.09
C ILE A 71 -1.43 5.10 5.50
N GLU A 72 -0.64 4.43 6.33
CA GLU A 72 -0.99 4.10 7.71
C GLU A 72 -1.26 5.36 8.53
N ASP A 73 -0.39 6.36 8.43
CA ASP A 73 -0.56 7.63 9.12
C ASP A 73 -1.88 8.33 8.73
N TRP A 74 -2.21 8.36 7.45
CA TRP A 74 -3.50 8.90 7.01
C TRP A 74 -4.69 8.10 7.53
N LEU A 75 -4.62 6.77 7.52
CA LEU A 75 -5.70 5.93 8.03
C LEU A 75 -5.89 6.09 9.54
N ILE A 76 -4.80 6.22 10.30
CA ILE A 76 -4.85 6.51 11.74
C ILE A 76 -5.53 7.86 11.98
N GLN A 77 -5.14 8.90 11.26
CA GLN A 77 -5.73 10.24 11.38
C GLN A 77 -7.22 10.24 11.00
N PHE A 78 -7.58 9.56 9.92
CA PHE A 78 -8.96 9.42 9.47
C PHE A 78 -9.84 8.71 10.50
N ASN A 79 -9.34 7.60 11.07
CA ASN A 79 -10.07 6.85 12.09
C ASN A 79 -10.24 7.65 13.39
N LYS A 80 -9.21 8.41 13.81
CA LYS A 80 -9.30 9.30 14.98
C LYS A 80 -10.39 10.36 14.78
N LYS A 81 -10.35 11.06 13.63
CA LYS A 81 -11.37 12.07 13.28
C LYS A 81 -12.79 11.49 13.32
N ASN A 82 -12.99 10.28 12.81
CA ASN A 82 -14.32 9.66 12.78
C ASN A 82 -14.79 9.19 14.17
N ALA A 83 -13.86 8.76 15.04
CA ALA A 83 -14.19 8.41 16.43
C ALA A 83 -14.59 9.66 17.24
N ASP A 84 -13.91 10.79 17.02
CA ASP A 84 -14.21 12.05 17.71
C ASP A 84 -15.57 12.64 17.31
N ILE A 85 -16.07 12.35 16.10
CA ILE A 85 -17.39 12.81 15.61
C ILE A 85 -18.55 11.97 16.20
N GLN A 86 -18.28 10.77 16.70
CA GLN A 86 -19.31 9.87 17.27
C GLN A 86 -19.53 10.04 18.79
N ASN A 87 -18.71 10.86 19.46
CA ASN A 87 -18.86 11.23 20.88
C ASN A 87 -19.50 12.61 21.03
#